data_AF-A0A8J2VJ54-F1
#
_entry.id   AF-A0A8J2VJ54-F1
#
_cell.length_a   1.000
_cell.length_b   1.000
_cell.length_c   1.000
_cell.angle_alpha   90.00
_cell.angle_beta   90.00
_cell.angle_gamma   90.00
#
_symmetry.space_group_name_H-M   'P 1'
#
loop_
_entity.id
_entity.type
_entity.pdbx_description
1 polymer ?
#
loop_
_entity_poly.entity_id
_entity_poly.type
_entity_poly.pdbx_seq_one_letter_code
_entity_poly.pdbx_strand_id
1 'polypeptide(L)'
;MEAVDAWLKGHPLAAYLVIFVLTGIIYKVAFARKLPVLKSLIVYAVLAVGCVLFWLMFLLRFPIMEILLVTNAMIIIARIRMAMIRRSPSSSRTENK
;
A
#
# COMPACT_ATOMS: atom_id res chain seq x y z
N MET A 1 19.48 3.57 4.75
CA MET A 1 18.21 4.18 5.20
C MET A 1 18.33 4.81 6.60
N GLU A 2 19.51 4.79 7.23
CA GLU A 2 19.72 5.35 8.58
C GLU A 2 19.69 6.89 8.68
N ALA A 3 20.08 7.60 7.62
CA ALA A 3 20.02 9.06 7.57
C ALA A 3 18.57 9.58 7.61
N VAL A 4 17.62 8.82 7.07
CA VAL A 4 16.20 9.19 7.02
C VAL A 4 15.58 9.02 8.41
N ASP A 5 15.90 7.93 9.11
CA ASP A 5 15.42 7.66 10.48
C ASP A 5 15.96 8.66 11.51
N ALA A 6 17.22 9.10 11.35
CA ALA A 6 17.81 10.12 12.21
C ALA A 6 17.11 11.49 12.06
N TRP A 7 16.78 11.88 10.82
CA TRP A 7 16.00 13.11 10.55
C TRP A 7 14.52 12.98 10.96
N LEU A 8 13.90 11.80 10.79
CA LEU A 8 12.52 11.53 11.19
C LEU A 8 12.31 11.59 12.71
N LYS A 9 13.30 11.11 13.50
CA LYS A 9 13.26 11.23 14.96
C LYS A 9 13.29 12.68 15.44
N GLY A 10 13.92 13.57 14.67
CA GLY A 10 13.92 15.01 14.95
C GLY A 10 12.55 15.67 14.74
N HIS A 11 11.68 15.09 13.89
CA HIS A 11 10.34 15.61 13.59
C HIS A 11 9.31 14.48 13.50
N PRO A 12 8.74 14.02 14.65
CA PRO A 12 7.83 12.87 14.72
C PRO A 12 6.55 13.02 13.87
N LEU A 13 6.14 14.25 13.57
CA LEU A 13 4.99 14.56 12.71
C LEU A 13 5.24 14.15 11.24
N ALA A 14 6.47 14.32 10.74
CA ALA A 14 6.80 13.96 9.36
C ALA A 14 6.81 12.44 9.17
N ALA A 15 7.33 11.69 10.15
CA ALA A 15 7.27 10.23 10.17
C ALA A 15 5.83 9.72 10.08
N TYR A 16 4.97 10.28 10.93
CA TYR A 16 3.56 9.92 10.98
C TYR A 16 2.86 10.19 9.65
N LEU A 17 3.11 11.36 9.04
CA LEU A 17 2.49 11.75 7.77
C LEU A 17 2.90 10.82 6.63
N VAL A 18 4.19 10.44 6.54
CA VAL A 18 4.67 9.51 5.50
C VAL A 18 4.07 8.13 5.68
N ILE A 19 4.08 7.59 6.90
CA ILE A 19 3.48 6.28 7.21
C ILE A 19 1.99 6.30 6.89
N PHE A 20 1.28 7.36 7.28
CA PHE A 20 -0.14 7.55 7.03
C PHE A 20 -0.45 7.58 5.52
N VAL A 21 0.33 8.32 4.73
CA VAL A 21 0.18 8.37 3.28
C VAL A 21 0.49 7.02 2.63
N LEU A 22 1.59 6.36 2.98
CA LEU A 22 1.94 5.05 2.45
C LEU A 22 0.88 4.00 2.80
N THR A 23 0.39 4.02 4.02
CA THR A 23 -0.65 3.11 4.51
C THR A 23 -1.97 3.37 3.78
N GLY A 24 -2.31 4.64 3.53
CA GLY A 24 -3.47 5.01 2.72
C GLY A 24 -3.36 4.55 1.27
N ILE A 25 -2.16 4.61 0.68
CA ILE A 25 -1.89 4.08 -0.67
C ILE A 25 -2.05 2.56 -0.68
N ILE A 26 -1.37 1.85 0.22
CA ILE A 26 -1.48 0.39 0.35
C ILE A 26 -2.92 -0.02 0.55
N TYR A 27 -3.66 0.70 1.38
CA TYR A 27 -5.06 0.44 1.62
C TYR A 27 -5.88 0.52 0.33
N LYS A 28 -5.76 1.63 -0.41
CA LYS A 28 -6.45 1.84 -1.68
C LYS A 28 -6.06 0.80 -2.74
N VAL A 29 -4.81 0.33 -2.72
CA VAL A 29 -4.28 -0.61 -3.72
C VAL A 29 -4.57 -2.07 -3.35
N ALA A 30 -4.49 -2.45 -2.08
CA ALA A 30 -4.84 -3.78 -1.58
C ALA A 30 -6.34 -4.02 -1.66
N PHE A 31 -7.15 -3.02 -1.29
CA PHE A 31 -8.59 -3.02 -1.50
C PHE A 31 -8.95 -2.50 -2.91
N ALA A 32 -8.33 -3.05 -3.95
CA ALA A 32 -8.63 -2.77 -5.37
C ALA A 32 -10.05 -3.21 -5.81
N ARG A 33 -11.06 -2.98 -4.97
CA ARG A 33 -12.43 -3.40 -5.10
C ARG A 33 -13.30 -2.17 -4.83
N LYS A 34 -14.28 -1.90 -5.70
CA LYS A 34 -15.25 -0.81 -5.49
C LYS A 34 -16.12 -1.22 -4.29
N LEU A 35 -15.84 -0.68 -3.10
CA LEU A 35 -16.65 -1.00 -1.93
C LEU A 35 -17.79 0.02 -1.77
N PRO A 36 -19.03 -0.46 -1.54
CA PRO A 36 -20.12 0.41 -1.11
C PRO A 36 -19.78 1.05 0.24
N VAL A 37 -20.11 2.33 0.40
CA VAL A 37 -19.72 3.21 1.51
C VAL A 37 -19.85 2.60 2.91
N LEU A 38 -20.83 1.74 3.14
CA LEU A 38 -21.07 1.09 4.43
C LEU A 38 -19.95 0.10 4.84
N LYS A 39 -19.36 -0.62 3.87
CA LYS A 39 -18.22 -1.53 4.15
C LYS A 39 -16.91 -0.76 4.31
N SER A 40 -16.80 0.43 3.74
CA SER A 40 -15.61 1.28 3.92
C SER A 40 -15.39 1.68 5.38
N LEU A 41 -16.47 1.79 6.18
CA LEU A 41 -16.39 2.19 7.58
C LEU A 41 -15.72 1.12 8.46
N ILE A 42 -16.11 -0.15 8.31
CA ILE A 42 -15.48 -1.29 9.00
C ILE A 42 -14.00 -1.35 8.65
N VAL A 43 -13.67 -1.13 7.38
CA VAL A 43 -12.29 -1.24 6.95
C VAL A 43 -11.46 -0.04 7.40
N TYR A 44 -12.04 1.17 7.48
CA TYR A 44 -11.40 2.30 8.17
C TYR A 44 -11.17 2.02 9.66
N ALA A 45 -12.09 1.32 10.33
CA ALA A 45 -11.90 0.90 11.72
C ALA A 45 -10.72 -0.10 11.85
N VAL A 46 -10.63 -1.08 10.96
CA VAL A 46 -9.48 -2.01 10.90
C VAL A 46 -8.18 -1.27 10.56
N LEU A 47 -8.24 -0.26 9.69
CA LEU A 47 -7.09 0.58 9.33
C LEU A 47 -6.59 1.40 10.54
N ALA A 48 -7.52 1.95 11.33
CA ALA A 48 -7.19 2.66 12.56
C ALA A 48 -6.48 1.71 13.56
N VAL A 49 -6.97 0.49 13.72
CA VAL A 49 -6.31 -0.53 14.57
C VAL A 49 -4.95 -0.95 14.00
N GLY A 50 -4.82 -1.13 12.68
CA GLY A 50 -3.55 -1.42 12.03
C GLY A 50 -2.52 -0.31 12.20
N CYS A 51 -2.97 0.95 12.23
CA CYS A 51 -2.12 2.11 12.51
C CYS A 51 -1.54 2.08 13.93
N VAL A 52 -2.29 1.58 14.91
CA VAL A 52 -1.79 1.35 16.28
C VAL A 52 -0.70 0.27 16.29
N LEU A 53 -0.86 -0.83 15.55
CA LEU A 53 0.16 -1.86 15.43
C LEU A 53 1.44 -1.32 14.76
N PHE A 54 1.27 -0.49 13.73
CA PHE A 54 2.38 0.18 13.05
C PHE A 54 3.13 1.15 13.96
N TRP A 55 2.38 1.93 14.74
CA TRP A 55 2.91 2.84 15.75
C TRP A 55 3.68 2.08 16.85
N LEU A 56 3.15 0.93 17.29
CA LEU A 56 3.82 0.06 18.26
C LEU A 56 5.16 -0.47 17.72
N MET A 57 5.19 -0.96 16.48
CA MET A 57 6.43 -1.46 15.88
C MET A 57 7.46 -0.35 15.59
N PHE A 58 7.02 0.88 15.29
CA PHE A 58 7.91 2.05 15.23
C PHE A 58 8.55 2.33 16.60
N LEU A 59 7.80 2.17 17.69
CA LEU A 59 8.30 2.31 19.06
C LEU A 59 9.38 1.26 19.39
N LEU A 60 9.25 0.05 18.84
CA LEU A 60 10.23 -1.04 18.98
C LEU A 60 11.51 -0.86 18.13
N ARG A 61 11.65 0.27 17.41
CA ARG A 61 12.84 0.62 16.59
C ARG A 61 13.11 -0.36 15.45
N PHE A 62 12.05 -1.01 14.95
CA PHE A 62 12.13 -1.93 13.82
C PHE A 62 12.19 -1.20 12.47
N PRO A 63 12.85 -1.79 11.44
CA PRO A 63 12.95 -1.27 10.08
C PRO A 63 11.61 -1.39 9.32
N ILE A 64 10.59 -0.66 9.79
CA ILE A 64 9.23 -0.80 9.27
C ILE A 64 9.00 -0.04 7.97
N MET A 65 9.75 1.04 7.80
CA MET A 65 9.72 1.86 6.60
C MET A 65 10.23 1.06 5.40
N GLU A 66 11.27 0.25 5.58
CA GLU A 66 11.78 -0.67 4.56
C GLU A 66 10.70 -1.65 4.11
N ILE A 67 10.05 -2.31 5.07
CA ILE A 67 9.05 -3.35 4.78
C ILE A 67 7.84 -2.72 4.07
N LEU A 68 7.41 -1.54 4.51
CA LEU A 68 6.28 -0.83 3.91
C LEU A 68 6.58 -0.35 2.48
N LEU A 69 7.80 0.18 2.27
CA LEU A 69 8.27 0.60 0.95
C LEU A 69 8.33 -0.58 -0.01
N VAL A 70 8.93 -1.70 0.42
CA VAL A 70 9.04 -2.93 -0.38
C VAL A 70 7.65 -3.49 -0.71
N THR A 71 6.75 -3.53 0.28
CA THR A 71 5.37 -4.02 0.07
C THR A 71 4.62 -3.15 -0.93
N ASN A 72 4.69 -1.82 -0.79
CA ASN A 72 4.06 -0.89 -1.72
C ASN A 72 4.60 -1.07 -3.15
N ALA A 73 5.92 -1.15 -3.31
CA ALA A 73 6.55 -1.40 -4.60
C ALA A 73 6.08 -2.74 -5.22
N MET A 74 6.06 -3.81 -4.43
CA MET A 74 5.67 -5.14 -4.88
C MET A 74 4.22 -5.19 -5.35
N ILE A 75 3.31 -4.55 -4.64
CA ILE A 75 1.89 -4.47 -5.03
C ILE A 75 1.70 -3.60 -6.29
N ILE A 76 2.39 -2.46 -6.40
CA ILE A 76 2.35 -1.60 -7.60
C ILE A 76 2.76 -2.41 -8.83
N ILE A 77 3.86 -3.15 -8.74
CA ILE A 77 4.34 -4.03 -9.83
C ILE A 77 3.29 -5.09 -10.17
N ALA A 78 2.70 -5.75 -9.17
CA ALA A 78 1.68 -6.77 -9.39
C ALA A 78 0.43 -6.24 -10.12
N ARG A 79 0.03 -4.99 -9.83
CA ARG A 79 -1.10 -4.34 -10.51
C ARG A 79 -0.78 -4.02 -11.97
N ILE A 80 0.41 -3.48 -12.24
CA ILE A 80 0.86 -3.20 -13.60
C ILE A 80 0.91 -4.50 -14.42
N ARG A 81 1.46 -5.59 -13.84
CA ARG A 81 1.50 -6.91 -14.47
C ARG A 81 0.11 -7.44 -14.83
N MET A 82 -0.85 -7.36 -13.89
CA MET A 82 -2.23 -7.80 -14.16
C MET A 82 -2.96 -6.94 -15.19
N ALA A 83 -2.73 -5.61 -15.19
CA ALA A 83 -3.31 -4.71 -16.17
C ALA A 83 -2.78 -4.99 -17.59
N MET A 84 -1.50 -5.36 -17.70
CA MET A 84 -0.86 -5.75 -18.97
C MET A 84 -1.38 -7.11 -19.48
N ILE A 85 -1.56 -8.09 -18.60
CA ILE A 85 -2.11 -9.42 -18.95
C ILE A 85 -3.53 -9.32 -19.52
N ARG A 86 -4.37 -8.41 -19.01
CA ARG A 86 -5.72 -8.18 -19.54
C ARG A 86 -5.75 -7.50 -20.91
N ARG A 87 -4.60 -7.01 -21.40
CA ARG A 87 -4.41 -6.46 -22.75
C ARG A 87 -3.62 -7.39 -23.66
N SER A 88 -3.62 -8.70 -23.39
CA SER A 88 -3.55 -9.64 -24.51
C SER A 88 -4.99 -9.84 -24.99
N PRO A 89 -5.54 -9.00 -25.88
CA PRO A 89 -6.53 -9.54 -26.78
C PRO A 89 -5.80 -10.70 -27.44
N SER A 90 -6.31 -11.91 -27.20
CA SER A 90 -6.22 -12.97 -28.20
C SER A 90 -6.42 -12.28 -29.55
N SER A 91 -5.30 -12.07 -30.25
CA SER A 91 -5.31 -11.64 -31.62
C SER A 91 -6.10 -12.72 -32.33
N SER A 92 -7.37 -12.42 -32.55
CA SER A 92 -8.10 -12.76 -33.76
C SER A 92 -7.75 -14.13 -34.32
N ARG A 93 -8.29 -15.16 -33.66
CA ARG A 93 -8.71 -16.39 -34.34
C ARG A 93 -10.02 -16.08 -35.09
N THR A 94 -9.93 -15.20 -36.08
CA THR A 94 -10.88 -15.09 -37.19
C THR A 94 -10.10 -15.70 -38.36
N GLU A 95 -10.09 -17.02 -38.51
CA GLU A 95 -11.16 -17.74 -39.20
C GLU A 95 -11.44 -17.13 -40.58
N ASN A 96 -10.66 -17.60 -41.55
CA ASN A 96 -11.15 -18.20 -42.79
C ASN A 96 -12.52 -17.67 -43.29
N LYS A 97 -12.49 -16.85 -44.35
CA LYS A 97 -13.44 -16.97 -45.45
C LYS A 97 -12.90 -16.37 -46.73
#